data_AF-A0A963JPU1-F1
#
_entry.id   AF-A0A963JPU1-F1
#
_cell.length_a   1.000
_cell.length_b   1.000
_cell.length_c   1.000
_cell.angle_alpha   90.00
_cell.angle_beta   90.00
_cell.angle_gamma   90.00
#
_symmetry.space_group_name_H-M   'P 1'
#
loop_
_entity.id
_entity.type
_entity.pdbx_description
1 polymer ?
#
loop_
_entity_poly.entity_id
_entity_poly.type
_entity_poly.pdbx_seq_one_letter_code
_entity_poly.pdbx_strand_id
1 'polypeptide(L)' 'KVLARSREITALLKAYPNHRPWLEAYAQAQHRSLSDVRYLPVMAREDWVAIVTPQGQIAQFLKGDGFL' A
#
# COMPACT_ATOMS: atom_id res chain seq x y z
N LYS A 1 -6.33 -15.64 0.20
CA LYS A 1 -4.91 -15.24 0.04
C LYS A 1 -4.81 -13.72 0.17
N VAL A 2 -3.80 -13.18 0.87
CA VAL A 2 -3.63 -11.73 1.15
C VAL A 2 -3.74 -10.87 -0.12
N LEU A 3 -3.13 -11.30 -1.23
CA LEU A 3 -3.16 -10.59 -2.50
C LEU A 3 -4.55 -10.45 -3.14
N ALA A 4 -5.50 -11.32 -2.77
CA ALA A 4 -6.88 -11.24 -3.26
C ALA A 4 -7.71 -10.17 -2.52
N ARG A 5 -7.22 -9.70 -1.37
CA ARG A 5 -7.84 -8.63 -0.58
C ARG A 5 -7.08 -7.31 -0.70
N SER A 6 -5.94 -7.30 -1.39
CA SER A 6 -5.13 -6.11 -1.56
C SER A 6 -5.63 -5.24 -2.71
N ARG A 7 -5.43 -3.94 -2.55
CA ARG A 7 -5.94 -2.88 -3.43
C ARG A 7 -4.77 -2.20 -4.14
N GLU A 8 -5.04 -1.64 -5.31
CA GLU A 8 -4.04 -0.87 -6.05
C GLU A 8 -3.69 0.44 -5.34
N ILE A 9 -2.40 0.77 -5.30
CA ILE A 9 -1.93 1.96 -4.59
C ILE A 9 -2.47 3.28 -5.15
N THR A 10 -2.94 3.30 -6.40
CA THR A 10 -3.51 4.48 -7.07
C THR A 10 -4.64 5.11 -6.27
N ALA A 11 -5.53 4.29 -5.69
CA ALA A 11 -6.63 4.78 -4.85
C ALA A 11 -6.11 5.44 -3.57
N LEU A 12 -5.11 4.83 -2.92
CA LEU A 12 -4.50 5.38 -1.72
C LEU A 12 -3.79 6.70 -2.02
N LEU A 13 -3.05 6.79 -3.12
CA LEU A 13 -2.32 8.01 -3.51
C LEU A 13 -3.23 9.18 -3.86
N LYS A 14 -4.45 8.91 -4.34
CA LYS A 14 -5.44 9.95 -4.59
C LYS A 14 -5.91 10.61 -3.28
N ALA A 15 -6.09 9.82 -2.21
CA ALA A 15 -6.52 10.32 -0.91
C ALA A 15 -5.36 10.82 -0.03
N TYR A 16 -4.20 10.17 -0.13
CA TYR A 16 -3.01 10.43 0.69
C TYR A 16 -1.77 10.65 -0.20
N PRO A 17 -1.71 11.78 -0.93
CA PRO A 17 -0.62 12.06 -1.87
C PRO A 17 0.75 12.21 -1.18
N ASN A 18 0.76 12.52 0.12
CA ASN A 18 1.96 12.61 0.95
C ASN A 18 2.73 11.29 1.08
N HIS A 19 2.12 10.13 0.79
CA HIS A 19 2.82 8.85 0.77
C HIS A 19 3.63 8.59 -0.49
N ARG A 20 3.44 9.40 -1.54
CA ARG A 20 4.09 9.23 -2.85
C ARG A 20 5.61 9.05 -2.75
N PRO A 21 6.38 9.91 -2.04
CA PRO A 21 7.83 9.78 -2.02
C PRO A 21 8.29 8.45 -1.41
N TRP A 22 7.62 7.99 -0.36
CA TRP A 22 7.95 6.72 0.28
C TRP A 22 7.59 5.53 -0.62
N LEU A 23 6.43 5.57 -1.27
CA LEU A 23 5.96 4.49 -2.15
C LEU A 23 6.81 4.38 -3.43
N GLU A 24 7.26 5.51 -3.97
CA GLU A 24 8.18 5.53 -5.11
C GLU A 24 9.54 4.96 -4.72
N ALA A 25 10.10 5.35 -3.56
CA ALA A 25 11.35 4.79 -3.05
C ALA A 25 11.23 3.27 -2.80
N TYR A 26 10.11 2.81 -2.23
CA TYR A 26 9.83 1.39 -2.03
C TYR A 26 9.74 0.65 -3.37
N ALA A 27 8.98 1.15 -4.34
CA ALA A 27 8.85 0.52 -5.66
C ALA A 27 10.20 0.37 -6.37
N GLN A 28 11.03 1.43 -6.33
CA GLN A 28 12.39 1.41 -6.86
C GLN A 28 13.27 0.37 -6.17
N ALA A 29 13.25 0.30 -4.83
CA ALA A 29 13.99 -0.70 -4.06
C ALA A 29 13.55 -2.15 -4.36
N GLN A 30 12.31 -2.34 -4.83
CA GLN A 30 11.78 -3.64 -5.23
C GLN A 30 11.96 -3.93 -6.74
N HIS A 31 12.63 -3.04 -7.50
CA HIS A 31 12.73 -3.10 -8.95
C HIS A 31 11.36 -3.24 -9.64
N ARG A 32 10.38 -2.46 -9.18
CA ARG A 32 8.98 -2.52 -9.64
C ARG A 32 8.44 -1.15 -10.00
N SER A 33 7.38 -1.14 -10.80
CA SER A 33 6.59 0.06 -11.01
C SER A 33 5.78 0.38 -9.76
N LEU A 34 5.53 1.67 -9.52
CA LEU A 34 4.61 2.12 -8.47
C LEU A 34 3.22 1.51 -8.65
N SER A 35 2.77 1.30 -9.90
CA SER A 35 1.49 0.64 -10.21
C SER A 35 1.39 -0.80 -9.70
N ASP A 36 2.52 -1.46 -9.48
CA ASP A 36 2.55 -2.86 -9.00
C ASP A 36 2.49 -2.95 -7.47
N VAL A 37 2.63 -1.82 -6.78
CA VAL A 37 2.52 -1.75 -5.33
C VAL A 37 1.06 -1.91 -4.92
N ARG A 38 0.83 -2.73 -3.89
CA ARG A 38 -0.50 -2.97 -3.34
C ARG A 38 -0.54 -2.68 -1.86
N TYR A 39 -1.73 -2.37 -1.35
CA TYR A 39 -1.96 -2.18 0.07
C TYR A 39 -3.15 -3.02 0.57
N LEU A 40 -3.22 -3.24 1.87
CA LEU A 40 -4.35 -3.82 2.58
C LEU A 40 -4.94 -2.82 3.57
N PRO A 41 -6.27 -2.69 3.66
CA PRO A 41 -6.92 -1.99 4.76
C PRO A 41 -6.67 -2.73 6.08
N VAL A 42 -6.35 -2.01 7.15
CA VAL A 42 -6.18 -2.60 8.49
C VAL A 42 -7.49 -2.45 9.27
N MET A 43 -8.27 -3.53 9.41
CA MET A 43 -9.60 -3.45 10.05
C MET A 43 -9.55 -3.08 11.55
N ALA A 44 -8.47 -3.46 12.25
CA ALA A 44 -8.34 -3.17 13.68
C ALA A 44 -7.95 -1.71 13.97
N ARG A 45 -7.49 -0.97 12.94
CA ARG A 45 -7.07 0.43 13.00
C ARG A 45 -7.38 1.07 11.66
N GLU A 46 -8.61 1.57 11.52
CA GLU A 46 -9.15 2.14 10.28
C GLU A 46 -8.34 3.34 9.76
N ASP A 47 -7.44 3.91 10.58
CA ASP A 47 -6.50 4.95 10.22
C ASP A 47 -5.18 4.43 9.62
N TRP A 48 -5.06 3.13 9.31
CA TRP A 48 -3.86 2.53 8.72
C TRP A 48 -4.12 1.61 7.52
N VAL A 49 -3.12 1.58 6.65
CA VAL A 49 -2.99 0.61 5.56
C VAL A 49 -1.65 -0.11 5.64
N ALA A 50 -1.65 -1.39 5.29
CA ALA A 50 -0.43 -2.19 5.20
C ALA A 50 0.01 -2.33 3.75
N ILE A 51 1.21 -1.86 3.42
CA ILE A 51 1.84 -2.10 2.11
C ILE A 51 2.30 -3.55 2.05
N VAL A 52 1.95 -4.25 0.97
CA VAL A 52 2.25 -5.67 0.84
C VAL A 52 3.31 -5.94 -0.21
N THR A 53 4.15 -6.92 0.07
CA THR A 53 5.10 -7.48 -0.90
C THR A 53 4.35 -8.35 -1.92
N PRO A 54 4.99 -8.66 -3.07
CA PRO A 54 4.45 -9.60 -4.05
C PRO A 54 4.14 -10.99 -3.49
N GLN A 55 4.83 -11.38 -2.40
CA GLN A 55 4.62 -12.65 -1.70
C GLN A 55 3.45 -12.57 -0.69
N GLY A 56 2.84 -11.40 -0.52
CA GLY A 56 1.73 -11.17 0.40
C GLY A 56 2.16 -10.96 1.84
N GLN A 57 3.43 -10.60 2.08
CA GLN A 57 3.93 -10.20 3.39
C GLN A 57 3.73 -8.69 3.60
N ILE A 58 3.74 -8.21 4.84
CA ILE A 58 3.66 -6.77 5.13
C ILE A 58 5.07 -6.17 5.03
N ALA A 59 5.21 -5.14 4.21
CA ALA A 59 6.44 -4.35 4.09
C ALA A 59 6.48 -3.18 5.07
N GLN A 60 5.35 -2.47 5.22
CA GLN A 60 5.23 -1.29 6.08
C GLN A 60 3.76 -0.96 6.36
N PHE A 61 3.50 -0.29 7.48
CA PHE A 61 2.22 0.37 7.75
C PHE A 61 2.30 1.87 7.46
N LEU A 62 1.34 2.39 6.72
CA LEU A 62 1.17 3.81 6.44
C LEU A 62 -0.15 4.31 7.02
N LYS A 63 -0.18 5.58 7.44
CA LYS A 63 -1.39 6.20 7.98
C LYS A 63 -2.36 6.53 6.85
N GLY A 64 -3.59 6.04 6.91
CA GLY A 64 -4.63 6.35 5.96
C GLY A 64 -5.79 5.35 6.04
N ASP A 65 -6.96 5.80 5.61
CA ASP A 65 -8.13 4.96 5.44
C ASP A 65 -7.92 4.04 4.24
N GLY A 66 -8.02 2.73 4.49
CA GLY A 66 -7.88 1.71 3.45
C GLY A 66 -9.18 1.38 2.71
N PHE A 67 -10.33 1.88 3.14
CA PHE A 67 -11.66 1.53 2.61
C PHE A 67 -12.19 2.48 1.52
N LEU A 68 -11.32 3.38 1.02
CA LEU A 68 -11.56 4.40 -0.04
C LEU A 68 -12.24 3.91 -1.33
#